data_AF-A0A6I9VYK0-F1
#
_entry.id   AF-A0A6I9VYK0-F1
#
_cell.length_a   1.000
_cell.length_b   1.000
_cell.length_c   1.000
_cell.angle_alpha   90.00
_cell.angle_beta   90.00
_cell.angle_gamma   90.00
#
_symmetry.space_group_name_H-M   'P 1'
#
loop_
_entity.id
_entity.type
_entity.pdbx_description
1 polymer ?
#
loop_
_entity_poly.entity_id
_entity_poly.type
_entity_poly.pdbx_seq_one_letter_code
_entity_poly.pdbx_strand_id
1 'polypeptide(L)'
;MYAFVPSKIFPVRLSEADFLAIQNLYGLRNKSEIAGPVMTTVATTTIATRDTGNSADLCALRRVDAVLVLENRMYVAYRYYLWSVDLNGKSYGRSLLLTDYLRFLPDNFTRLAGAYRRFSGQLVLFVDDMIYMIEYPSFELVPGWPRKLRDMNLPPNAKINAVINTNAGRTFAIYDEIVAEIDDCSMIAVRHNSLHAIFPGIPPAVTSVVRYIDGNLYFFVKRQFFKYNEFTRNVTIAGKFDSEIFGIVCPKDESLEQLRVLLKKLAQMRNVFSSEDDLEEEREEEEARKFSHSV
;
A
#
# COMPACT_ATOMS: atom_id res chain seq x y z
N MET A 1 4.02 13.80 4.96
CA MET A 1 4.06 14.23 6.35
C MET A 1 3.98 12.97 7.13
N TYR A 2 5.08 12.60 7.80
CA TYR A 2 5.08 11.42 8.65
C TYR A 2 4.39 11.75 9.97
N ALA A 3 3.72 10.77 10.58
CA ALA A 3 3.04 10.94 11.86
C ALA A 3 4.01 11.00 13.07
N PHE A 4 5.32 10.95 12.83
CA PHE A 4 6.37 10.96 13.84
C PHE A 4 7.56 11.81 13.40
N VAL A 5 8.36 12.27 14.38
CA VAL A 5 9.57 13.08 14.15
C VAL A 5 10.77 12.13 13.96
N PRO A 6 11.39 12.07 12.77
CA PRO A 6 12.56 11.21 12.57
C PRO A 6 13.76 11.70 13.38
N SER A 7 14.48 10.77 14.01
CA SER A 7 15.67 11.01 14.83
C SER A 7 16.88 11.41 13.95
N LYS A 8 16.96 12.71 13.63
CA LYS A 8 18.01 13.44 12.87
C LYS A 8 18.09 13.17 11.37
N ILE A 9 17.76 14.19 10.56
CA ILE A 9 18.18 14.26 9.15
C ILE A 9 18.35 15.73 8.76
N PHE A 10 19.60 16.20 8.59
CA PHE A 10 19.89 17.34 7.73
C PHE A 10 20.85 16.87 6.63
N PRO A 11 20.60 17.24 5.36
CA PRO A 11 19.53 18.11 4.89
C PRO A 11 18.18 17.38 4.72
N VAL A 12 17.11 18.00 5.22
CA VAL A 12 15.73 17.54 5.02
C VAL A 12 15.34 17.78 3.56
N ARG A 13 14.94 16.73 2.85
CA ARG A 13 14.27 16.83 1.54
C ARG A 13 12.80 16.43 1.72
N LEU A 14 11.91 17.18 1.08
CA LEU A 14 10.48 16.83 1.00
C LEU A 14 10.33 15.50 0.27
N SER A 15 9.46 14.63 0.79
CA SER A 15 9.05 13.43 0.05
C SER A 15 8.25 13.84 -1.19
N GLU A 16 8.22 13.01 -2.22
CA GLU A 16 7.44 13.29 -3.44
C GLU A 16 5.94 13.43 -3.13
N ALA A 17 5.44 12.63 -2.17
CA ALA A 17 4.06 12.74 -1.69
C ALA A 17 3.77 14.10 -1.06
N ASP A 18 4.71 14.63 -0.27
CA ASP A 18 4.58 15.96 0.34
C ASP A 18 4.65 17.09 -0.68
N PHE A 19 5.54 16.95 -1.66
CA PHE A 19 5.68 17.89 -2.76
C PHE A 19 4.39 17.98 -3.60
N LEU A 20 3.76 16.85 -3.90
CA LEU A 20 2.51 16.83 -4.65
C LEU A 20 1.32 17.33 -3.80
N ALA A 21 1.26 16.96 -2.53
CA ALA A 21 0.20 17.41 -1.63
C ALA A 21 0.20 18.93 -1.47
N ILE A 22 1.38 19.54 -1.28
CA ILE A 22 1.48 21.00 -1.14
C ILE A 22 1.19 21.73 -2.45
N GLN A 23 1.59 21.17 -3.60
CA GLN A 23 1.23 21.73 -4.91
C GLN A 23 -0.26 21.65 -5.21
N ASN A 24 -0.93 20.57 -4.80
CA ASN A 24 -2.38 20.46 -4.98
C ASN A 24 -3.16 21.48 -4.13
N LEU A 25 -2.63 21.86 -2.96
CA LEU A 25 -3.26 22.85 -2.09
C LEU A 25 -2.98 24.29 -2.50
N TYR A 26 -1.74 24.59 -2.92
CA TYR A 26 -1.28 25.97 -3.10
C TYR A 26 -0.78 26.30 -4.52
N GLY A 27 -0.81 25.33 -5.43
CA GLY A 27 -0.31 25.48 -6.79
C GLY A 27 1.22 25.39 -6.91
N LEU A 28 1.69 25.40 -8.16
CA LEU A 28 3.11 25.51 -8.48
C LEU A 28 3.61 26.91 -8.14
N ARG A 29 4.79 27.00 -7.52
CA ARG A 29 5.41 28.29 -7.23
C ARG A 29 5.72 29.04 -8.52
N ASN A 30 5.04 30.16 -8.77
CA ASN A 30 5.41 31.09 -9.83
C ASN A 30 6.76 31.72 -9.50
N LYS A 31 7.71 31.60 -10.42
CA LYS A 31 9.11 31.99 -10.22
C LYS A 31 9.36 33.51 -10.30
N SER A 32 8.31 34.33 -10.31
CA SER A 32 8.40 35.75 -10.68
C SER A 32 8.49 36.76 -9.53
N GLU A 33 8.46 36.36 -8.26
CA GLU A 33 8.68 37.30 -7.16
C GLU A 33 9.73 36.78 -6.19
N ILE A 34 10.95 37.32 -6.33
CA ILE A 34 11.82 37.90 -5.28
C ILE A 34 13.19 38.18 -5.95
N ALA A 35 13.53 39.46 -6.07
CA ALA A 35 14.86 39.93 -6.45
C ALA A 35 15.78 39.98 -5.20
N GLY A 36 16.98 39.39 -5.29
CA GLY A 36 18.07 39.51 -4.30
C GLY A 36 19.04 38.31 -4.32
N PRO A 37 20.38 38.51 -4.20
CA PRO A 37 21.35 37.77 -5.02
C PRO A 37 21.96 36.54 -4.35
N VAL A 38 22.31 35.53 -5.15
CA VAL A 38 23.70 35.06 -5.43
C VAL A 38 23.58 33.90 -6.43
N MET A 39 24.28 34.03 -7.56
CA MET A 39 24.42 33.01 -8.59
C MET A 39 25.17 31.79 -8.06
N THR A 40 24.56 30.63 -8.16
CA THR A 40 25.29 29.43 -8.63
C THR A 40 24.39 28.77 -9.66
N THR A 41 24.83 28.87 -10.91
CA THR A 41 24.24 28.26 -12.09
C THR A 41 24.24 26.75 -11.91
N VAL A 42 23.06 26.15 -11.74
CA VAL A 42 22.88 24.71 -11.96
C VAL A 42 21.85 24.57 -13.07
N ALA A 43 22.27 23.94 -14.15
CA ALA A 43 21.52 23.80 -15.39
C ALA A 43 20.10 23.30 -15.13
N THR A 44 19.11 24.10 -15.57
CA THR A 44 17.71 23.72 -15.63
C THR A 44 17.57 22.60 -16.65
N THR A 45 17.68 21.35 -16.20
CA THR A 45 17.19 20.24 -16.99
C THR A 45 15.68 20.27 -16.82
N THR A 46 14.98 20.68 -17.88
CA THR A 46 13.55 20.48 -18.06
C THR A 46 13.29 18.97 -17.96
N ILE A 47 13.06 18.48 -16.75
CA ILE A 47 12.48 17.17 -16.54
C ILE A 47 11.03 17.32 -16.97
N ALA A 48 10.80 16.97 -18.23
CA ALA A 48 9.50 16.57 -18.74
C ALA A 48 8.79 15.76 -17.66
N THR A 49 7.56 16.13 -17.38
CA THR A 49 6.59 15.38 -16.57
C THR A 49 6.79 13.88 -16.78
N ARG A 50 7.53 13.25 -15.85
CA ARG A 50 7.54 11.80 -15.73
C ARG A 50 6.20 11.46 -15.11
N ASP A 51 5.26 11.16 -15.99
CA ASP A 51 4.14 10.30 -15.69
C ASP A 51 4.73 8.97 -15.16
N THR A 52 4.90 8.85 -13.85
CA THR A 52 5.37 7.62 -13.21
C THR A 52 4.23 6.62 -13.18
N GLY A 53 3.98 5.97 -14.30
CA GLY A 53 3.02 4.87 -14.48
C GLY A 53 3.38 3.57 -13.74
N ASN A 54 4.00 3.62 -12.56
CA ASN A 54 4.46 2.45 -11.79
C ASN A 54 3.87 2.36 -10.36
N SER A 55 2.72 2.99 -10.10
CA SER A 55 1.93 2.68 -8.90
C SER A 55 1.23 1.34 -9.13
N ALA A 56 1.50 0.34 -8.30
CA ALA A 56 0.71 -0.89 -8.34
C ALA A 56 -0.73 -0.57 -7.91
N ASP A 57 -1.71 -1.21 -8.55
CA ASP A 57 -3.12 -1.11 -8.18
C ASP A 57 -3.49 -2.24 -7.22
N LEU A 58 -4.12 -1.89 -6.09
CA LEU A 58 -4.60 -2.82 -5.07
C LEU A 58 -5.70 -3.75 -5.64
N CYS A 59 -6.53 -3.24 -6.55
CA CYS A 59 -7.64 -3.96 -7.16
C CYS A 59 -7.21 -4.98 -8.22
N ALA A 60 -6.05 -4.77 -8.82
CA ALA A 60 -5.47 -5.70 -9.79
C ALA A 60 -4.72 -6.87 -9.12
N LEU A 61 -4.60 -6.88 -7.78
CA LEU A 61 -3.85 -7.90 -7.07
C LEU A 61 -4.53 -9.27 -7.18
N ARG A 62 -3.71 -10.30 -7.40
CA ARG A 62 -4.15 -11.71 -7.43
C ARG A 62 -3.71 -12.51 -6.20
N ARG A 63 -2.93 -11.85 -5.32
CA ARG A 63 -2.42 -12.35 -4.05
C ARG A 63 -1.84 -11.17 -3.27
N VAL A 64 -1.64 -11.38 -1.97
CA VAL A 64 -0.94 -10.47 -1.06
C VAL A 64 0.19 -11.21 -0.39
N ASP A 65 1.27 -10.51 -0.05
CA ASP A 65 2.42 -11.12 0.64
C ASP A 65 2.27 -11.02 2.15
N ALA A 66 1.79 -9.88 2.65
CA ALA A 66 1.43 -9.69 4.06
C ALA A 66 0.25 -8.75 4.19
N VAL A 67 -0.52 -8.94 5.27
CA VAL A 67 -1.52 -7.97 5.72
C VAL A 67 -1.36 -7.83 7.22
N LEU A 68 -1.26 -6.59 7.68
CA LEU A 68 -1.11 -6.26 9.08
C LEU A 68 -2.19 -5.27 9.49
N VAL A 69 -3.00 -5.63 10.47
CA VAL A 69 -4.02 -4.75 11.03
C VAL A 69 -3.47 -4.10 12.29
N LEU A 70 -3.40 -2.77 12.30
CA LEU A 70 -3.00 -1.97 13.44
C LEU A 70 -4.06 -0.91 13.70
N GLU A 71 -4.64 -0.93 14.90
CA GLU A 71 -5.69 0.01 15.31
C GLU A 71 -6.83 0.03 14.28
N ASN A 72 -7.09 1.18 13.65
CA ASN A 72 -8.16 1.37 12.67
C ASN A 72 -7.68 1.27 11.20
N ARG A 73 -6.48 0.72 10.97
CA ARG A 73 -5.88 0.63 9.64
C ARG A 73 -5.43 -0.78 9.33
N MET A 74 -5.66 -1.17 8.08
CA MET A 74 -5.12 -2.39 7.50
C MET A 74 -4.02 -2.01 6.51
N TYR A 75 -2.84 -2.57 6.72
CA TYR A 75 -1.70 -2.41 5.83
C TYR A 75 -1.59 -3.65 4.95
N VAL A 76 -1.75 -3.48 3.66
CA VAL A 76 -1.64 -4.56 2.67
C VAL A 76 -0.30 -4.40 1.96
N ALA A 77 0.49 -5.46 1.89
CA ALA A 77 1.78 -5.46 1.22
C ALA A 77 1.80 -6.48 0.08
N TYR A 78 2.39 -6.07 -1.04
CA TYR A 78 2.67 -6.94 -2.18
C TYR A 78 3.96 -6.49 -2.86
N ARG A 79 4.96 -7.38 -2.88
CA ARG A 79 6.34 -7.10 -3.29
C ARG A 79 6.89 -5.91 -2.49
N TYR A 80 7.20 -4.82 -3.18
CA TYR A 80 7.74 -3.58 -2.60
C TYR A 80 6.64 -2.58 -2.23
N TYR A 81 5.39 -2.84 -2.60
CA TYR A 81 4.29 -1.90 -2.45
C TYR A 81 3.52 -2.13 -1.16
N LEU A 82 3.13 -1.02 -0.53
CA LEU A 82 2.33 -0.96 0.68
C LEU A 82 1.12 -0.06 0.46
N TRP A 83 -0.06 -0.54 0.85
CA TRP A 83 -1.28 0.26 0.90
C TRP A 83 -1.76 0.37 2.35
N SER A 84 -2.14 1.56 2.76
CA SER A 84 -2.88 1.78 4.01
C SER A 84 -4.37 1.92 3.68
N VAL A 85 -5.17 0.99 4.18
CA VAL A 85 -6.61 0.91 4.01
C VAL A 85 -7.27 1.32 5.32
N ASP A 86 -8.19 2.29 5.26
CA ASP A 86 -9.03 2.65 6.40
C ASP A 86 -10.12 1.59 6.59
N LEU A 87 -10.21 0.99 7.77
CA LEU A 87 -11.21 -0.04 8.05
C LEU A 87 -12.64 0.53 8.15
N ASN A 88 -12.80 1.80 8.55
CA ASN A 88 -14.11 2.45 8.69
C ASN A 88 -14.55 3.09 7.37
N GLY A 89 -13.62 3.76 6.69
CA GLY A 89 -13.89 4.47 5.44
C GLY A 89 -13.84 3.60 4.19
N LYS A 90 -13.28 2.38 4.28
CA LYS A 90 -13.01 1.45 3.16
C LYS A 90 -12.26 2.09 1.98
N SER A 91 -11.60 3.21 2.22
CA SER A 91 -10.81 3.94 1.23
C SER A 91 -9.34 3.62 1.43
N TYR A 92 -8.59 3.68 0.34
CA TYR A 92 -7.15 3.50 0.34
C TYR A 92 -6.51 4.50 -0.63
N GLY A 93 -5.33 4.99 -0.27
CA GLY A 93 -4.57 5.92 -1.10
C GLY A 93 -3.74 5.20 -2.17
N ARG A 94 -2.87 5.96 -2.85
CA ARG A 94 -1.86 5.38 -3.76
C ARG A 94 -0.91 4.45 -3.00
N SER A 95 -0.34 3.49 -3.72
CA SER A 95 0.70 2.62 -3.18
C SER A 95 1.93 3.42 -2.77
N LEU A 96 2.53 3.07 -1.65
CA LEU A 96 3.84 3.56 -1.20
C LEU A 96 4.88 2.44 -1.36
N LEU A 97 6.17 2.78 -1.42
CA LEU A 97 7.21 1.77 -1.29
C LEU A 97 7.44 1.43 0.18
N LEU A 98 7.65 0.15 0.48
CA LEU A 98 7.98 -0.33 1.83
C LEU A 98 9.22 0.37 2.39
N THR A 99 10.23 0.61 1.55
CA THR A 99 11.48 1.28 1.92
C THR A 99 11.32 2.78 2.20
N ASP A 100 10.28 3.43 1.68
CA ASP A 100 9.97 4.83 2.03
C ASP A 100 9.56 4.97 3.50
N TYR A 101 8.94 3.91 4.04
CA TYR A 101 8.44 3.84 5.41
C TYR A 101 9.43 3.15 6.35
N LEU A 102 10.01 2.03 5.91
CA LEU A 102 10.95 1.21 6.66
C LEU A 102 12.35 1.34 6.03
N ARG A 103 13.00 2.49 6.25
CA ARG A 103 14.28 2.85 5.61
C ARG A 103 15.47 1.97 5.99
N PHE A 104 15.32 1.13 7.02
CA PHE A 104 16.32 0.13 7.40
C PHE A 104 16.24 -1.14 6.54
N LEU A 105 15.18 -1.31 5.74
CA LEU A 105 15.09 -2.43 4.81
C LEU A 105 16.03 -2.20 3.63
N PRO A 106 16.70 -3.26 3.13
CA PRO A 106 17.58 -3.14 1.97
C PRO A 106 16.75 -2.91 0.71
N ASP A 107 17.18 -2.00 -0.17
CA ASP A 107 16.43 -1.64 -1.40
C ASP A 107 16.15 -2.83 -2.33
N ASN A 108 16.97 -3.88 -2.23
CA ASN A 108 16.93 -5.07 -3.08
C ASN A 108 16.38 -6.32 -2.37
N PHE A 109 15.63 -6.18 -1.27
CA PHE A 109 14.97 -7.34 -0.66
C PHE A 109 14.08 -8.05 -1.68
N THR A 110 13.88 -9.36 -1.59
CA THR A 110 13.09 -10.09 -2.59
C THR A 110 11.70 -10.42 -2.11
N ARG A 111 11.52 -10.57 -0.79
CA ARG A 111 10.27 -11.03 -0.20
C ARG A 111 10.06 -10.49 1.21
N LEU A 112 8.87 -9.95 1.44
CA LEU A 112 8.27 -9.85 2.76
C LEU A 112 7.42 -11.11 3.00
N ALA A 113 7.85 -12.01 3.89
CA ALA A 113 7.13 -13.24 4.19
C ALA A 113 5.94 -13.01 5.13
N GLY A 114 5.98 -11.96 5.93
CA GLY A 114 4.91 -11.65 6.87
C GLY A 114 5.32 -10.57 7.84
N ALA A 115 4.32 -9.98 8.48
CA ALA A 115 4.50 -9.07 9.58
C ALA A 115 3.42 -9.35 10.63
N TYR A 116 3.78 -9.27 11.91
CA TYR A 116 2.83 -9.41 13.00
C TYR A 116 3.18 -8.48 14.16
N ARG A 117 2.18 -8.23 15.02
CA ARG A 117 2.37 -7.48 16.27
C ARG A 117 2.51 -8.45 17.44
N ARG A 118 3.61 -8.34 18.19
CA ARG A 118 3.83 -9.05 19.45
C ARG A 118 2.90 -8.49 20.53
N PHE A 119 2.67 -9.29 21.57
CA PHE A 119 1.90 -8.86 22.75
C PHE A 119 2.51 -7.62 23.42
N SER A 120 3.84 -7.53 23.46
CA SER A 120 4.58 -6.37 23.99
C SER A 120 4.43 -5.10 23.15
N GLY A 121 3.81 -5.18 21.97
CA GLY A 121 3.49 -4.03 21.12
C GLY A 121 4.41 -3.85 19.91
N GLN A 122 5.65 -4.37 19.95
CA GLN A 122 6.55 -4.31 18.80
C GLN A 122 6.01 -5.07 17.59
N LEU A 123 6.40 -4.62 16.39
CA LEU A 123 6.15 -5.35 15.16
C LEU A 123 7.36 -6.20 14.81
N VAL A 124 7.10 -7.39 14.28
CA VAL A 124 8.12 -8.30 13.76
C VAL A 124 7.86 -8.51 12.29
N LEU A 125 8.89 -8.35 11.47
CA LEU A 125 8.84 -8.53 10.02
C LEU A 125 9.86 -9.59 9.60
N PHE A 126 9.43 -10.50 8.75
CA PHE A 126 10.31 -11.49 8.11
C PHE A 126 10.56 -11.06 6.68
N VAL A 127 11.79 -10.66 6.38
CA VAL A 127 12.20 -10.16 5.06
C VAL A 127 13.40 -10.97 4.60
N ASP A 128 13.22 -11.74 3.53
CA ASP A 128 14.18 -12.72 3.04
C ASP A 128 14.67 -13.68 4.15
N ASP A 129 15.97 -13.64 4.51
CA ASP A 129 16.61 -14.45 5.55
C ASP A 129 16.83 -13.68 6.88
N MET A 130 16.27 -12.47 6.96
CA MET A 130 16.41 -11.56 8.09
C MET A 130 15.07 -11.33 8.78
N ILE A 131 15.12 -11.26 10.10
CA ILE A 131 13.98 -10.89 10.93
C ILE A 131 14.28 -9.53 11.53
N TYR A 132 13.32 -8.63 11.42
CA TYR A 132 13.38 -7.28 11.95
C TYR A 132 12.38 -7.17 13.10
N MET A 133 12.78 -6.51 14.17
CA MET A 133 11.88 -6.10 15.24
C MET A 133 11.89 -4.58 15.33
N ILE A 134 10.71 -3.97 15.30
CA ILE A 134 10.57 -2.53 15.30
C ILE A 134 9.59 -2.07 16.37
N GLU A 135 9.88 -0.91 16.94
CA GLU A 135 8.98 -0.24 17.88
C GLU A 135 7.77 0.32 17.14
N TYR A 136 6.61 0.25 17.77
CA TYR A 136 5.38 0.86 17.28
C TYR A 136 4.86 1.84 18.34
N PRO A 137 4.53 3.10 17.96
CA PRO A 137 4.26 3.58 16.60
C PRO A 137 5.43 4.28 15.89
N SER A 138 6.65 4.26 16.42
CA SER A 138 7.78 5.02 15.84
C SER A 138 8.39 4.38 14.59
N PHE A 139 8.18 3.08 14.37
CA PHE A 139 8.82 2.26 13.33
C PHE A 139 10.35 2.30 13.37
N GLU A 140 10.93 2.60 14.53
CA GLU A 140 12.37 2.55 14.75
C GLU A 140 12.82 1.10 15.02
N LEU A 141 14.00 0.75 14.51
CA LEU A 141 14.57 -0.58 14.68
C LEU A 141 14.99 -0.81 16.13
N VAL A 142 14.54 -1.92 16.72
CA VAL A 142 14.93 -2.28 18.10
C VAL A 142 16.44 -2.57 18.14
N PRO A 143 17.18 -2.06 19.15
CA PRO A 143 18.60 -2.37 19.29
C PRO A 143 18.87 -3.89 19.30
N GLY A 144 19.88 -4.32 18.54
CA GLY A 144 20.22 -5.75 18.38
C GLY A 144 19.42 -6.50 17.32
N TRP A 145 18.65 -5.78 16.50
CA TRP A 145 17.99 -6.29 15.29
C TRP A 145 18.54 -5.57 14.04
N PRO A 146 18.43 -6.16 12.83
CA PRO A 146 17.82 -7.46 12.53
C PRO A 146 18.66 -8.67 12.95
N ARG A 147 18.04 -9.85 12.97
CA ARG A 147 18.67 -11.14 13.26
C ARG A 147 18.48 -12.12 12.11
N LYS A 148 19.37 -13.10 11.98
CA LYS A 148 19.27 -14.14 10.95
C LYS A 148 18.34 -15.26 11.38
N LEU A 149 17.80 -16.01 10.42
CA LEU A 149 17.02 -17.23 10.68
C LEU A 149 17.70 -18.17 11.68
N ARG A 150 19.02 -18.37 11.53
CA ARG A 150 19.80 -19.24 12.41
C ARG A 150 19.78 -18.82 13.89
N ASP A 151 19.71 -17.52 14.15
CA ASP A 151 19.69 -16.98 15.51
C ASP A 151 18.33 -17.21 16.19
N MET A 152 17.32 -17.52 15.38
CA MET A 152 15.97 -17.89 15.80
C MET A 152 15.74 -19.41 15.76
N ASN A 153 16.77 -20.25 15.69
CA ASN A 153 16.65 -21.70 15.50
C ASN A 153 15.84 -22.12 14.25
N LEU A 154 15.81 -21.27 13.22
CA LEU A 154 15.25 -21.61 11.92
C LEU A 154 16.39 -22.05 10.97
N PRO A 155 16.12 -22.93 9.99
CA PRO A 155 17.15 -23.36 9.05
C PRO A 155 17.69 -22.15 8.26
N PRO A 156 19.03 -21.98 8.16
CA PRO A 156 19.62 -20.76 7.57
C PRO A 156 19.21 -20.50 6.11
N ASN A 157 18.90 -21.55 5.36
CA ASN A 157 18.52 -21.49 3.95
C ASN A 157 17.01 -21.70 3.74
N ALA A 158 16.22 -21.74 4.82
CA ALA A 158 14.78 -21.91 4.69
C ALA A 158 14.16 -20.68 4.02
N LYS A 159 13.38 -20.92 2.98
CA LYS A 159 12.57 -19.87 2.37
C LYS A 159 11.29 -19.70 3.19
N ILE A 160 11.29 -18.73 4.10
CA ILE A 160 10.08 -18.44 4.88
C ILE A 160 8.99 -17.95 3.94
N ASN A 161 7.87 -18.66 3.96
CA ASN A 161 6.74 -18.40 3.10
C ASN A 161 5.74 -17.46 3.72
N ALA A 162 5.46 -17.67 4.99
CA ALA A 162 4.43 -16.96 5.70
C ALA A 162 4.79 -16.89 7.18
N VAL A 163 4.46 -15.80 7.86
CA VAL A 163 4.55 -15.70 9.32
C VAL A 163 3.27 -15.11 9.87
N ILE A 164 2.77 -15.66 10.97
CA ILE A 164 1.51 -15.24 11.55
C ILE A 164 1.48 -15.43 13.06
N ASN A 165 0.83 -14.50 13.76
CA ASN A 165 0.33 -14.76 15.09
C ASN A 165 -1.17 -15.07 15.04
N THR A 166 -1.55 -16.18 15.64
CA THR A 166 -2.94 -16.64 15.70
C THR A 166 -3.78 -15.80 16.66
N ASN A 167 -5.09 -15.96 16.60
CA ASN A 167 -5.99 -15.36 17.58
C ASN A 167 -5.78 -15.94 19.00
N ALA A 168 -5.21 -17.15 19.09
CA ALA A 168 -4.81 -17.77 20.35
C ALA A 168 -3.45 -17.28 20.89
N GLY A 169 -2.82 -16.29 20.23
CA GLY A 169 -1.55 -15.71 20.67
C GLY A 169 -0.32 -16.58 20.39
N ARG A 170 -0.43 -17.58 19.51
CA ARG A 170 0.71 -18.42 19.09
C ARG A 170 1.30 -17.88 17.80
N THR A 171 2.61 -17.85 17.69
CA THR A 171 3.29 -17.36 16.49
C THR A 171 3.88 -18.52 15.70
N PHE A 172 3.67 -18.51 14.40
CA PHE A 172 4.14 -19.54 13.48
C PHE A 172 4.86 -18.94 12.28
N ALA A 173 5.99 -19.53 11.92
CA ALA A 173 6.62 -19.37 10.61
C ALA A 173 6.40 -20.63 9.77
N ILE A 174 6.01 -20.44 8.52
CA ILE A 174 5.73 -21.51 7.55
C ILE A 174 6.79 -21.46 6.48
N TYR A 175 7.46 -22.59 6.22
CA TYR A 175 8.40 -22.77 5.12
C TYR A 175 8.30 -24.20 4.62
N ASP A 176 8.42 -24.37 3.30
CA ASP A 176 8.15 -25.64 2.62
C ASP A 176 6.77 -26.21 3.00
N GLU A 177 6.73 -27.25 3.82
CA GLU A 177 5.53 -27.84 4.43
C GLU A 177 5.67 -27.99 5.97
N ILE A 178 6.59 -27.23 6.55
CA ILE A 178 6.91 -27.20 7.97
C ILE A 178 6.35 -25.92 8.58
N VAL A 179 5.81 -26.06 9.78
CA VAL A 179 5.36 -24.98 10.64
C VAL A 179 6.25 -24.96 11.87
N ALA A 180 7.05 -23.90 11.99
CA ALA A 180 7.85 -23.61 13.17
C ALA A 180 7.04 -22.74 14.13
N GLU A 181 6.87 -23.19 15.37
CA GLU A 181 6.30 -22.38 16.45
C GLU A 181 7.38 -21.51 17.06
N ILE A 182 7.17 -20.20 17.05
CA ILE A 182 8.08 -19.21 17.60
C ILE A 182 7.60 -18.84 19.00
N ASP A 183 8.47 -18.97 19.99
CA ASP A 183 8.23 -18.35 21.28
C ASP A 183 8.50 -16.85 21.17
N ASP A 184 7.44 -16.03 21.23
CA ASP A 184 7.53 -14.58 21.10
C ASP A 184 8.37 -13.95 22.22
N CYS A 185 8.57 -14.60 23.37
CA CYS A 185 9.40 -14.07 24.46
C CYS A 185 10.89 -14.14 24.13
N SER A 186 11.37 -15.34 23.77
CA SER A 186 12.77 -15.59 23.44
C SER A 186 13.12 -15.33 21.97
N MET A 187 12.11 -15.19 21.11
CA MET A 187 12.24 -15.04 19.65
C MET A 187 13.02 -16.18 18.99
N ILE A 188 12.80 -17.42 19.44
CA ILE A 188 13.34 -18.62 18.80
C ILE A 188 12.23 -19.61 18.46
N ALA A 189 12.45 -20.41 17.42
CA ALA A 189 11.63 -21.55 17.09
C ALA A 189 11.82 -22.65 18.14
N VAL A 190 10.73 -23.06 18.78
CA VAL A 190 10.72 -24.06 19.87
C VAL A 190 10.20 -25.42 19.43
N ARG A 191 9.39 -25.47 18.36
CA ARG A 191 8.80 -26.70 17.83
C ARG A 191 8.66 -26.62 16.31
N HIS A 192 8.77 -27.77 15.67
CA HIS A 192 8.57 -27.94 14.23
C HIS A 192 7.55 -29.04 14.00
N ASN A 193 6.53 -28.78 13.20
CA ASN A 193 5.47 -29.72 12.86
C ASN A 193 5.14 -29.64 11.37
N SER A 194 4.44 -30.63 10.83
CA SER A 194 3.91 -30.52 9.47
C SER A 194 2.77 -29.50 9.40
N LEU A 195 2.60 -28.87 8.23
CA LEU A 195 1.50 -27.96 7.95
C LEU A 195 0.14 -28.58 8.26
N HIS A 196 -0.06 -29.84 7.86
CA HIS A 196 -1.32 -30.56 8.07
C HIS A 196 -1.63 -30.81 9.55
N ALA A 197 -0.62 -31.01 10.40
CA ALA A 197 -0.83 -31.25 11.83
C ALA A 197 -1.30 -29.98 12.57
N ILE A 198 -0.78 -28.82 12.18
CA ILE A 198 -1.16 -27.53 12.79
C ILE A 198 -2.43 -26.99 12.17
N PHE A 199 -2.50 -26.94 10.84
CA PHE A 199 -3.58 -26.37 10.03
C PHE A 199 -4.20 -27.42 9.09
N PRO A 200 -4.97 -28.39 9.62
CA PRO A 200 -5.62 -29.41 8.80
C PRO A 200 -6.53 -28.81 7.72
N GLY A 201 -6.48 -29.39 6.52
CA GLY A 201 -7.24 -28.94 5.36
C GLY A 201 -6.57 -27.83 4.55
N ILE A 202 -5.47 -27.23 5.02
CA ILE A 202 -4.67 -26.30 4.21
C ILE A 202 -3.80 -27.07 3.22
N PRO A 203 -3.85 -26.76 1.91
CA PRO A 203 -2.97 -27.39 0.93
C PRO A 203 -1.49 -27.01 1.11
N PRO A 204 -0.57 -27.83 0.60
CA PRO A 204 0.85 -27.49 0.58
C PRO A 204 1.14 -26.28 -0.32
N ALA A 205 2.39 -25.79 -0.28
CA ALA A 205 2.86 -24.64 -1.04
C ALA A 205 2.14 -23.32 -0.71
N VAL A 206 1.87 -23.10 0.58
CA VAL A 206 1.40 -21.81 1.12
C VAL A 206 2.38 -20.71 0.72
N THR A 207 1.88 -19.63 0.13
CA THR A 207 2.68 -18.48 -0.30
C THR A 207 2.62 -17.31 0.65
N SER A 208 1.54 -17.20 1.42
CA SER A 208 1.32 -16.20 2.46
C SER A 208 0.14 -16.63 3.33
N VAL A 209 0.04 -16.05 4.52
CA VAL A 209 -1.10 -16.21 5.40
C VAL A 209 -1.39 -14.86 6.04
N VAL A 210 -2.66 -14.57 6.23
CA VAL A 210 -3.14 -13.30 6.78
C VAL A 210 -4.10 -13.59 7.91
N ARG A 211 -3.96 -12.89 9.04
CA ARG A 211 -5.02 -12.80 10.05
C ARG A 211 -5.86 -11.58 9.74
N TYR A 212 -7.16 -11.79 9.58
CA TYR A 212 -8.10 -10.71 9.30
C TYR A 212 -8.98 -10.39 10.51
N ILE A 213 -9.64 -9.23 10.47
CA ILE A 213 -10.45 -8.70 11.58
C ILE A 213 -11.69 -9.53 11.90
N ASP A 214 -12.11 -10.42 10.99
CA ASP A 214 -13.22 -11.34 11.20
C ASP A 214 -12.84 -12.58 12.05
N GLY A 215 -11.62 -12.61 12.59
CA GLY A 215 -11.11 -13.69 13.43
C GLY A 215 -10.67 -14.93 12.67
N ASN A 216 -10.66 -14.92 11.33
CA ASN A 216 -10.19 -16.05 10.54
C ASN A 216 -8.78 -15.81 10.00
N LEU A 217 -8.10 -16.92 9.70
CA LEU A 217 -6.84 -16.91 8.96
C LEU A 217 -7.13 -17.18 7.49
N TYR A 218 -6.50 -16.42 6.61
CA TYR A 218 -6.62 -16.54 5.16
C TYR A 218 -5.28 -17.03 4.62
N PHE A 219 -5.23 -18.31 4.26
CA PHE A 219 -4.06 -18.92 3.63
C PHE A 219 -4.13 -18.73 2.13
N PHE A 220 -3.00 -18.39 1.53
CA PHE A 220 -2.89 -18.23 0.08
C PHE A 220 -2.04 -19.35 -0.50
N VAL A 221 -2.58 -20.02 -1.51
CA VAL A 221 -1.87 -21.05 -2.28
C VAL A 221 -2.08 -20.72 -3.75
N LYS A 222 -0.98 -20.39 -4.45
CA LYS A 222 -0.99 -19.94 -5.84
C LYS A 222 -1.87 -18.69 -6.04
N ARG A 223 -3.09 -18.85 -6.57
CA ARG A 223 -4.08 -17.78 -6.82
C ARG A 223 -5.39 -18.01 -6.05
N GLN A 224 -5.37 -18.95 -5.11
CA GLN A 224 -6.51 -19.33 -4.31
C GLN A 224 -6.28 -18.92 -2.86
N PHE A 225 -7.36 -18.57 -2.18
CA PHE A 225 -7.39 -18.38 -0.75
C PHE A 225 -8.17 -19.50 -0.06
N PHE A 226 -7.83 -19.76 1.18
CA PHE A 226 -8.49 -20.71 2.07
C PHE A 226 -8.77 -19.99 3.39
N LYS A 227 -10.04 -19.73 3.67
CA LYS A 227 -10.52 -19.15 4.94
C LYS A 227 -10.54 -20.26 5.98
N TYR A 228 -9.60 -20.20 6.90
CA TYR A 228 -9.40 -21.15 7.97
C TYR A 228 -9.93 -20.60 9.29
N ASN A 229 -10.81 -21.36 9.91
CA ASN A 229 -11.32 -21.06 11.24
C ASN A 229 -10.47 -21.82 12.27
N GLU A 230 -9.80 -21.08 13.13
CA GLU A 230 -8.89 -21.65 14.12
C GLU A 230 -9.62 -22.41 15.24
N PHE A 231 -10.85 -22.01 15.56
CA PHE A 231 -11.66 -22.63 16.60
C PHE A 231 -12.18 -24.00 16.17
N THR A 232 -12.74 -24.09 14.97
CA THR A 232 -13.21 -25.38 14.40
C THR A 232 -12.09 -26.19 13.75
N ARG A 233 -10.90 -25.59 13.57
CA ARG A 233 -9.73 -26.17 12.91
C ARG A 233 -10.04 -26.74 11.53
N ASN A 234 -10.74 -25.96 10.71
CA ASN A 234 -11.06 -26.38 9.34
C ASN A 234 -11.10 -25.19 8.37
N VAL A 235 -11.01 -25.52 7.09
CA VAL A 235 -11.30 -24.57 6.01
C VAL A 235 -12.81 -24.44 5.87
N THR A 236 -13.31 -23.22 5.97
CA THR A 236 -14.74 -22.90 5.86
C THR A 236 -15.12 -22.43 4.45
N ILE A 237 -14.21 -21.74 3.77
CA ILE A 237 -14.40 -21.19 2.42
C ILE A 237 -13.08 -21.29 1.66
N ALA A 238 -13.14 -21.63 0.38
CA ALA A 238 -12.01 -21.53 -0.53
C ALA A 238 -12.46 -20.92 -1.86
N GLY A 239 -11.57 -20.19 -2.52
CA GLY A 239 -11.90 -19.52 -3.77
C GLY A 239 -10.72 -18.82 -4.41
N LYS A 240 -10.96 -18.12 -5.51
CA LYS A 240 -9.97 -17.21 -6.10
C LYS A 240 -9.85 -15.96 -5.25
N PHE A 241 -8.65 -15.44 -5.10
CA PHE A 241 -8.46 -14.19 -4.38
C PHE A 241 -9.15 -13.03 -5.10
N ASP A 242 -9.88 -12.24 -4.31
CA ASP A 242 -10.43 -10.93 -4.65
C ASP A 242 -10.20 -10.02 -3.43
N SER A 243 -9.84 -8.76 -3.63
CA SER A 243 -9.63 -7.81 -2.52
C SER A 243 -10.89 -7.57 -1.70
N GLU A 244 -12.07 -7.85 -2.24
CA GLU A 244 -13.35 -7.82 -1.54
C GLU A 244 -13.38 -8.73 -0.29
N ILE A 245 -12.58 -9.80 -0.25
CA ILE A 245 -12.49 -10.66 0.95
C ILE A 245 -11.93 -9.91 2.17
N PHE A 246 -11.23 -8.79 1.93
CA PHE A 246 -10.73 -7.88 2.95
C PHE A 246 -11.56 -6.59 3.05
N GLY A 247 -12.77 -6.59 2.48
CA GLY A 247 -13.68 -5.45 2.52
C GLY A 247 -13.24 -4.26 1.67
N ILE A 248 -12.23 -4.44 0.81
CA ILE A 248 -11.76 -3.42 -0.13
C ILE A 248 -12.72 -3.39 -1.31
N VAL A 249 -13.39 -2.26 -1.49
CA VAL A 249 -14.30 -2.06 -2.61
C VAL A 249 -13.51 -1.43 -3.76
N CYS A 250 -13.40 -2.18 -4.85
CA CYS A 250 -12.75 -1.73 -6.06
C CYS A 250 -13.75 -1.01 -6.96
N PRO A 251 -13.42 0.21 -7.45
CA PRO A 251 -14.24 0.83 -8.47
C PRO A 251 -14.27 -0.08 -9.70
N LYS A 252 -15.48 -0.44 -10.16
CA LYS A 252 -15.63 -1.17 -11.41
C LYS A 252 -15.33 -0.20 -12.55
N ASP A 253 -14.43 -0.56 -13.44
CA ASP A 253 -14.05 0.28 -14.60
C ASP A 253 -15.27 0.81 -15.37
N GLU A 254 -16.34 0.02 -15.41
CA GLU A 254 -17.58 0.35 -16.11
C GLU A 254 -18.27 1.60 -15.55
N SER A 255 -18.29 1.81 -14.23
CA SER A 255 -18.96 2.98 -13.64
C SER A 255 -18.13 4.26 -13.76
N LEU A 256 -16.81 4.15 -13.67
CA LEU A 256 -15.91 5.28 -13.92
C LEU A 256 -15.90 5.70 -15.39
N GLU A 257 -15.97 4.74 -16.31
CA GLU A 257 -16.03 5.06 -17.74
C GLU A 257 -17.39 5.65 -18.12
N GLN A 258 -18.49 5.16 -17.54
CA GLN A 258 -19.81 5.80 -17.69
C GLN A 258 -19.81 7.23 -17.15
N LEU A 259 -19.20 7.48 -15.98
CA LEU A 259 -19.08 8.82 -15.42
C LEU A 259 -18.20 9.73 -16.29
N ARG A 260 -17.08 9.20 -16.81
CA ARG A 260 -16.18 9.92 -17.72
C ARG A 260 -16.87 10.29 -19.03
N VAL A 261 -17.68 9.38 -19.58
CA VAL A 261 -18.51 9.63 -20.77
C VAL A 261 -19.57 10.70 -20.49
N LEU A 262 -20.24 10.64 -19.34
CA LEU A 262 -21.22 11.66 -18.91
C LEU A 262 -20.58 13.04 -18.74
N LEU A 263 -19.42 13.12 -18.08
CA LEU A 263 -18.69 14.37 -17.88
C LEU A 263 -18.20 14.95 -19.22
N LYS A 264 -17.72 14.11 -20.14
CA LYS A 264 -17.36 14.56 -21.51
C LYS A 264 -18.57 15.13 -22.25
N LYS A 265 -19.74 14.49 -22.17
CA LYS A 265 -20.97 15.00 -22.79
C LYS A 265 -21.41 16.34 -22.19
N LEU A 266 -21.32 16.50 -20.86
CA LEU A 266 -21.65 17.76 -20.19
C LEU A 266 -20.69 18.89 -20.56
N ALA A 267 -19.39 18.61 -20.64
CA ALA A 267 -18.39 19.58 -21.08
C ALA A 267 -18.60 20.00 -22.55
N GLN A 268 -18.97 19.05 -23.41
CA GLN A 268 -19.29 19.34 -24.82
C GLN A 268 -20.55 20.20 -24.94
N MET A 269 -21.60 19.93 -24.17
CA MET A 269 -22.80 20.78 -24.17
C MET A 269 -22.49 22.20 -23.70
N ARG A 270 -21.66 22.37 -22.66
CA ARG A 270 -21.26 23.71 -22.20
C ARG A 270 -20.54 24.52 -23.29
N ASN A 271 -19.69 23.88 -24.09
CA ASN A 271 -18.98 24.55 -25.18
C ASN A 271 -19.90 24.90 -26.35
N VAL A 272 -20.99 24.14 -26.55
CA VAL A 272 -22.01 24.45 -27.57
C VAL A 272 -22.83 25.67 -27.14
N PHE A 273 -23.28 25.71 -25.88
CA PHE A 273 -24.02 26.86 -25.35
C PHE A 273 -23.18 28.14 -25.36
N SER A 274 -21.90 28.09 -25.01
CA SER A 274 -21.04 29.29 -25.10
C SER A 274 -20.85 29.76 -26.54
N SER A 275 -20.76 28.84 -27.51
CA SER A 275 -20.62 29.23 -28.92
C SER A 275 -21.91 29.76 -29.54
N GLU A 276 -23.08 29.36 -29.04
CA GLU A 276 -24.36 29.89 -29.49
C GLU A 276 -24.58 31.30 -28.92
N ASP A 277 -24.24 31.52 -27.65
CA ASP A 277 -24.30 32.84 -27.00
C ASP A 277 -23.36 33.84 -27.71
N ASP A 278 -22.12 33.44 -28.04
CA ASP A 278 -21.14 34.28 -28.76
C ASP A 278 -21.64 34.67 -30.17
N LEU A 279 -22.35 33.76 -30.86
CA LEU A 279 -22.89 33.99 -32.21
C LEU A 279 -24.16 34.86 -32.21
N GLU A 280 -24.94 34.85 -31.13
CA GLU A 280 -26.06 35.79 -30.95
C GLU A 280 -25.53 37.21 -30.67
N GLU A 281 -24.51 37.35 -29.82
CA GLU A 281 -23.90 38.64 -29.48
C GLU A 281 -23.25 39.30 -30.72
N GLU A 282 -22.53 38.54 -31.56
CA GLU A 282 -21.97 39.07 -32.82
C GLU A 282 -23.06 39.50 -33.82
N ARG A 283 -24.21 38.81 -33.84
CA ARG A 283 -25.31 39.11 -34.76
C ARG A 283 -26.05 40.39 -34.34
N GLU A 284 -26.22 40.60 -33.04
CA GLU A 284 -26.78 41.85 -32.48
C GLU A 284 -25.84 43.04 -32.72
N GLU A 285 -24.52 42.86 -32.57
CA GLU A 285 -23.55 43.92 -32.90
C GLU A 285 -23.53 44.29 -34.38
N GLU A 286 -23.68 43.32 -35.28
CA GLU A 286 -23.71 43.57 -36.73
C GLU A 286 -24.98 44.30 -37.17
N GLU A 287 -26.13 43.97 -36.57
CA GLU A 287 -27.39 44.70 -36.77
C GLU A 287 -27.31 46.14 -36.23
N ALA A 288 -26.70 46.35 -35.06
CA ALA A 288 -26.47 47.67 -34.50
C ALA A 288 -25.54 48.53 -35.39
N ARG A 289 -24.51 47.93 -36.01
CA ARG A 289 -23.64 48.64 -36.96
C ARG A 289 -24.36 49.04 -38.24
N LYS A 290 -25.23 48.18 -38.79
CA LYS A 290 -26.04 48.49 -39.99
C LYS A 290 -26.99 49.66 -39.76
N PHE A 291 -27.54 49.81 -38.54
CA PHE A 291 -28.40 50.94 -38.20
C PHE A 291 -27.68 52.29 -38.06
N SER A 292 -26.38 52.29 -37.75
CA SER A 292 -25.60 53.53 -37.59
C SER A 292 -25.08 54.14 -38.89
N HIS A 293 -25.17 53.43 -40.03
CA HIS A 293 -24.73 53.91 -41.35
C HIS A 293 -25.88 54.39 -42.26
N SER A 294 -27.12 54.43 -41.75
CA SER A 294 -28.31 54.88 -42.48
C SER A 294 -28.88 56.24 -42.01
N VAL A 295 -28.05 57.10 -41.41
CA VAL A 295 -28.40 58.49 -41.05
C VAL A 295 -27.36 59.46 -41.62
#